data_AF-A0A3D2VZA2-F1
#
_entry.id   AF-A0A3D2VZA2-F1
#
_cell.length_a   1.000
_cell.length_b   1.000
_cell.length_c   1.000
_cell.angle_alpha   90.00
_cell.angle_beta   90.00
_cell.angle_gamma   90.00
#
_symmetry.space_group_name_H-M   'P 1'
#
loop_
_entity.id
_entity.type
_entity.pdbx_description
1 polymer ?
#
loop_
_entity_poly.entity_id
_entity_poly.type
_entity_poly.pdbx_seq_one_letter_code
_entity_poly.pdbx_strand_id
1 'polypeptide(L)'
;MSALFADRLIEGVRRAGSPLCVGLDPFADKIPSLFGDIAAKPADTLLNFGTALVEIAARRTAVLKPQLGLFEQFGEMGYAAARMLTHYAHEAGMLVILDAKRGDIGTTAEGYARAMLGGAPGFGADCVTVNAYMGLDTLAPFLDLAEREAKGVAVLVL
;
A
#
# COMPACT_ATOMS: atom_id res chain seq x y z
N MET A 1 -18.80 -0.70 -14.57
CA MET A 1 -17.97 0.08 -13.63
C MET A 1 -17.33 -0.89 -12.66
N SER A 2 -16.08 -0.66 -12.26
CA SER A 2 -15.47 -1.45 -11.17
C SER A 2 -16.26 -1.26 -9.89
N ALA A 3 -16.34 -2.28 -9.04
CA ALA A 3 -16.94 -2.14 -7.71
C ALA A 3 -16.14 -1.14 -6.86
N LEU A 4 -16.84 -0.37 -6.02
CA LEU A 4 -16.23 0.62 -5.13
C LEU A 4 -15.29 -0.05 -4.12
N PHE A 5 -14.24 0.66 -3.70
CA PHE A 5 -13.27 0.13 -2.73
C PHE A 5 -13.94 -0.41 -1.46
N ALA A 6 -14.90 0.32 -0.89
CA ALA A 6 -15.59 -0.09 0.33
C ALA A 6 -16.34 -1.43 0.15
N ASP A 7 -17.03 -1.62 -0.98
CA ASP A 7 -17.74 -2.87 -1.28
C ASP A 7 -16.74 -4.02 -1.46
N ARG A 8 -15.66 -3.80 -2.23
CA ARG A 8 -14.59 -4.80 -2.43
C ARG A 8 -13.96 -5.20 -1.10
N LEU A 9 -13.74 -4.24 -0.19
CA LEU A 9 -13.20 -4.48 1.14
C LEU A 9 -14.16 -5.31 2.00
N ILE A 10 -15.43 -4.92 2.07
CA ILE A 10 -16.46 -5.62 2.85
C ILE A 10 -16.61 -7.06 2.36
N GLU A 11 -16.72 -7.27 1.06
CA GLU A 11 -16.83 -8.60 0.47
C GLU A 11 -15.54 -9.42 0.62
N GLY A 12 -14.38 -8.77 0.54
CA GLY A 12 -13.08 -9.38 0.84
C GLY A 12 -13.02 -9.92 2.27
N VAL A 13 -13.39 -9.10 3.25
CA VAL A 13 -13.43 -9.47 4.67
C VAL A 13 -14.41 -10.62 4.91
N ARG A 14 -15.61 -10.56 4.33
CA ARG A 14 -16.62 -11.63 4.42
C ARG A 14 -16.11 -12.94 3.84
N ARG A 15 -15.53 -12.91 2.64
CA ARG A 15 -14.95 -14.08 1.97
C ARG A 15 -13.79 -14.70 2.75
N ALA A 16 -12.92 -13.87 3.34
CA ALA A 16 -11.81 -14.34 4.15
C ALA A 16 -12.25 -14.86 5.52
N GLY A 17 -13.48 -14.56 5.96
CA GLY A 17 -13.97 -14.87 7.30
C GLY A 17 -13.18 -14.16 8.41
N SER A 18 -12.50 -13.05 8.06
CA SER A 18 -11.58 -12.36 8.95
C SER A 18 -11.46 -10.88 8.59
N PRO A 19 -11.59 -9.96 9.56
CA PRO A 19 -11.34 -8.52 9.36
C PRO A 19 -9.85 -8.16 9.45
N LEU A 20 -8.96 -9.16 9.47
CA LEU A 20 -7.51 -8.95 9.57
C LEU A 20 -7.01 -8.08 8.41
N CYS A 21 -6.15 -7.12 8.69
CA CYS A 21 -5.35 -6.39 7.71
C CYS A 21 -3.87 -6.68 8.02
N VAL A 22 -3.15 -7.31 7.09
CA VAL A 22 -1.76 -7.69 7.31
C VAL A 22 -0.84 -6.53 6.95
N GLY A 23 -0.06 -6.05 7.92
CA GLY A 23 1.01 -5.08 7.66
C GLY A 23 2.19 -5.73 6.93
N LEU A 24 2.72 -5.03 5.94
CA LEU A 24 3.99 -5.38 5.30
C LEU A 24 5.00 -4.30 5.66
N ASP A 25 5.71 -4.55 6.76
CA ASP A 25 6.51 -3.57 7.48
C ASP A 25 7.96 -4.10 7.62
N PRO A 26 8.87 -3.79 6.68
CA PRO A 26 10.21 -4.37 6.63
C PRO A 26 11.17 -3.71 7.63
N PHE A 27 10.96 -3.95 8.92
CA PHE A 27 11.94 -3.60 9.95
C PHE A 27 13.20 -4.45 9.76
N ALA A 28 14.35 -3.81 9.50
CA ALA A 28 15.59 -4.50 9.14
C ALA A 28 16.03 -5.55 10.17
N ASP A 29 15.78 -5.31 11.46
CA ASP A 29 16.08 -6.20 12.59
C ASP A 29 15.10 -7.36 12.75
N LYS A 30 13.95 -7.32 12.07
CA LYS A 30 12.89 -8.35 12.15
C LYS A 30 12.81 -9.24 10.92
N ILE A 31 13.57 -8.95 9.86
CA ILE A 31 13.61 -9.80 8.67
C ILE A 31 14.51 -11.01 8.95
N PRO A 32 13.98 -12.24 8.94
CA PRO A 32 14.80 -13.42 9.19
C PRO A 32 15.90 -13.57 8.13
N SER A 33 17.11 -13.96 8.55
CA SER A 33 18.26 -14.15 7.65
C SER A 33 18.04 -15.18 6.55
N LEU A 34 17.04 -16.06 6.69
CA LEU A 34 16.65 -17.01 5.64
C LEU A 34 16.17 -16.32 4.35
N PHE A 35 15.73 -15.06 4.43
CA PHE A 35 15.29 -14.27 3.25
C PHE A 35 16.42 -13.49 2.59
N GLY A 36 17.61 -13.47 3.21
CA GLY A 36 18.79 -12.77 2.71
C GLY A 36 19.45 -11.90 3.77
N ASP A 37 20.43 -11.12 3.32
CA ASP A 37 21.10 -10.09 4.10
C ASP A 37 20.58 -8.72 3.67
N ILE A 38 19.73 -8.12 4.50
CA ILE A 38 19.11 -6.82 4.23
C ILE A 38 20.13 -5.70 4.08
N ALA A 39 21.31 -5.81 4.70
CA ALA A 39 22.35 -4.80 4.61
C ALA A 39 23.15 -4.94 3.29
N ALA A 40 23.43 -6.17 2.86
CA ALA A 40 24.19 -6.42 1.64
C ALA A 40 23.34 -6.36 0.36
N LYS A 41 22.09 -6.84 0.42
CA LYS A 41 21.16 -6.95 -0.72
C LYS A 41 19.75 -6.57 -0.30
N PRO A 42 19.49 -5.28 -0.02
CA PRO A 42 18.20 -4.84 0.51
C PRO A 42 17.04 -5.18 -0.42
N ALA A 43 17.16 -4.90 -1.72
CA ALA A 43 16.10 -5.13 -2.70
C ALA A 43 15.67 -6.61 -2.78
N ASP A 44 16.64 -7.52 -2.97
CA ASP A 44 16.38 -8.95 -3.05
C ASP A 44 15.77 -9.48 -1.75
N THR A 45 16.31 -9.07 -0.61
CA THR A 45 15.82 -9.50 0.71
C THR A 45 14.39 -9.03 0.95
N LEU A 46 14.07 -7.77 0.61
CA LEU A 46 12.72 -7.22 0.70
C LEU A 46 11.73 -7.97 -0.19
N LEU A 47 12.11 -8.27 -1.43
CA LEU A 47 11.28 -9.01 -2.36
C LEU A 47 11.04 -10.45 -1.89
N ASN A 48 12.08 -11.16 -1.46
CA ASN A 48 11.96 -12.52 -0.94
C ASN A 48 11.05 -12.58 0.29
N PHE A 49 11.29 -11.71 1.26
CA PHE A 49 10.49 -11.63 2.50
C PHE A 49 9.04 -11.24 2.20
N GLY A 50 8.85 -10.19 1.42
CA GLY A 50 7.52 -9.67 1.09
C GLY A 50 6.69 -10.66 0.26
N THR A 51 7.30 -11.34 -0.70
CA THR A 51 6.61 -12.34 -1.53
C THR A 51 6.09 -13.49 -0.67
N ALA A 52 6.93 -14.05 0.20
CA ALA A 52 6.53 -15.11 1.12
C ALA A 52 5.42 -14.66 2.08
N LEU A 53 5.48 -13.42 2.57
CA LEU A 53 4.44 -12.85 3.43
C LEU A 53 3.11 -12.72 2.68
N VAL A 54 3.12 -12.20 1.43
CA VAL A 54 1.93 -12.05 0.59
C VAL A 54 1.28 -13.41 0.31
N GLU A 55 2.07 -14.44 -0.03
CA GLU A 55 1.55 -15.79 -0.29
C GLU A 55 0.80 -16.39 0.90
N ILE A 56 1.30 -16.14 2.12
CA ILE A 56 0.66 -16.59 3.36
C ILE A 56 -0.57 -15.72 3.65
N ALA A 57 -0.45 -14.40 3.51
CA ALA A 57 -1.51 -13.44 3.81
C ALA A 57 -2.73 -13.62 2.91
N ALA A 58 -2.53 -13.85 1.61
CA ALA A 58 -3.60 -14.05 0.62
C ALA A 58 -4.51 -15.25 0.95
N ARG A 59 -4.02 -16.22 1.73
CA ARG A 59 -4.80 -17.38 2.20
C ARG A 59 -5.64 -17.11 3.45
N ARG A 60 -5.44 -15.96 4.11
CA ARG A 60 -5.97 -15.67 5.45
C ARG A 60 -6.73 -14.34 5.54
N THR A 61 -6.44 -13.41 4.65
CA THR A 61 -7.06 -12.09 4.61
C THR A 61 -7.20 -11.60 3.16
N ALA A 62 -8.09 -10.64 2.95
CA ALA A 62 -8.21 -9.90 1.72
C ALA A 62 -7.32 -8.65 1.64
N VAL A 63 -6.66 -8.22 2.73
CA VAL A 63 -6.03 -6.89 2.80
C VAL A 63 -4.56 -6.95 3.22
N LEU A 64 -3.72 -6.32 2.41
CA LEU A 64 -2.33 -6.01 2.71
C LEU A 64 -2.17 -4.50 2.93
N LYS A 65 -1.35 -4.11 3.90
CA LYS A 65 -1.03 -2.71 4.18
C LYS A 65 0.48 -2.46 4.26
N PRO A 66 1.18 -2.28 3.13
CA PRO A 66 2.59 -1.90 3.13
C PRO A 66 2.80 -0.53 3.76
N GLN A 67 3.75 -0.44 4.71
CA GLN A 67 4.18 0.85 5.26
C GLN A 67 5.32 1.43 4.43
N LEU A 68 4.98 2.41 3.57
CA LEU A 68 5.90 2.90 2.55
C LEU A 68 7.18 3.53 3.14
N GLY A 69 7.09 4.25 4.26
CA GLY A 69 8.26 4.86 4.90
C GLY A 69 9.32 3.85 5.35
N LEU A 70 8.91 2.62 5.69
CA LEU A 70 9.85 1.54 6.03
C LEU A 70 10.53 0.94 4.80
N PHE A 71 9.98 1.12 3.61
CA PHE A 71 10.65 0.76 2.36
C PHE A 71 11.58 1.87 1.89
N GLU A 72 11.18 3.14 2.05
CA GLU A 72 11.95 4.32 1.61
C GLU A 72 13.35 4.40 2.24
N GLN A 73 13.54 3.88 3.45
CA GLN A 73 14.85 3.83 4.10
C GLN A 73 15.90 3.01 3.31
N PHE A 74 15.46 2.14 2.39
CA PHE A 74 16.33 1.35 1.51
C PHE A 74 16.54 2.00 0.13
N GLY A 75 16.30 3.30 0.03
CA GLY A 75 16.50 4.08 -1.19
C GLY A 75 15.48 3.78 -2.30
N GLU A 76 15.85 4.11 -3.53
CA GLU A 76 15.03 3.93 -4.73
C GLU A 76 14.63 2.46 -4.95
N MET A 77 15.51 1.52 -4.58
CA MET A 77 15.26 0.10 -4.72
C MET A 77 14.28 -0.42 -3.66
N GLY A 78 14.27 0.16 -2.46
CA GLY A 78 13.22 -0.11 -1.47
C GLY A 78 11.85 0.34 -1.94
N TYR A 79 11.76 1.55 -2.50
CA TYR A 79 10.54 2.08 -3.11
C TYR A 79 10.07 1.20 -4.28
N ALA A 80 11.00 0.78 -5.15
CA ALA A 80 10.70 -0.15 -6.24
C ALA A 80 10.17 -1.50 -5.73
N ALA A 81 10.78 -2.06 -4.68
CA ALA A 81 10.33 -3.30 -4.05
C ALA A 81 8.91 -3.17 -3.49
N ALA A 82 8.58 -2.06 -2.80
CA ALA A 82 7.23 -1.81 -2.32
C ALA A 82 6.19 -1.80 -3.47
N ARG A 83 6.54 -1.20 -4.61
CA ARG A 83 5.67 -1.15 -5.80
C ARG A 83 5.50 -2.55 -6.42
N MET A 84 6.59 -3.32 -6.52
CA MET A 84 6.55 -4.69 -7.02
C MET A 84 5.69 -5.60 -6.12
N LEU A 85 5.84 -5.48 -4.80
CA LEU A 85 5.05 -6.25 -3.83
C LEU A 85 3.58 -5.83 -3.80
N THR A 86 3.29 -4.55 -4.05
CA THR A 86 1.91 -4.06 -4.25
C THR A 86 1.28 -4.75 -5.46
N HIS A 87 1.99 -4.79 -6.59
CA HIS A 87 1.51 -5.48 -7.78
C HIS A 87 1.33 -6.99 -7.54
N TYR A 88 2.30 -7.64 -6.89
CA TYR A 88 2.20 -9.06 -6.56
C TYR A 88 1.01 -9.38 -5.64
N ALA A 89 0.70 -8.50 -4.68
CA ALA A 89 -0.48 -8.64 -3.83
C ALA A 89 -1.78 -8.53 -4.64
N HIS A 90 -1.85 -7.65 -5.65
CA HIS A 90 -2.99 -7.60 -6.57
C HIS A 90 -3.14 -8.88 -7.39
N GLU A 91 -2.03 -9.44 -7.91
CA GLU A 91 -2.04 -10.73 -8.61
C GLU A 91 -2.51 -11.87 -7.70
N ALA A 92 -2.19 -11.81 -6.41
CA ALA A 92 -2.68 -12.73 -5.38
C ALA A 92 -4.14 -12.47 -4.96
N GLY A 93 -4.84 -11.52 -5.58
CA GLY A 93 -6.25 -11.20 -5.32
C GLY A 93 -6.49 -10.42 -4.03
N MET A 94 -5.46 -9.79 -3.47
CA MET A 94 -5.57 -8.94 -2.29
C MET A 94 -5.86 -7.49 -2.67
N LEU A 95 -6.48 -6.75 -1.76
CA LEU A 95 -6.57 -5.30 -1.77
C LEU A 95 -5.34 -4.72 -1.07
N VAL A 96 -4.81 -3.62 -1.60
CA VAL A 96 -3.66 -2.93 -1.02
C VAL A 96 -4.06 -1.57 -0.48
N ILE A 97 -3.88 -1.40 0.83
CA ILE A 97 -3.94 -0.10 1.51
C ILE A 97 -2.49 0.40 1.63
N LEU A 98 -2.08 1.33 0.78
CA LEU A 98 -0.74 1.90 0.86
C LEU A 98 -0.65 2.91 2.00
N ASP A 99 0.08 2.53 3.04
CA ASP A 99 0.22 3.37 4.22
C ASP A 99 1.38 4.36 4.05
N ALA A 100 1.12 5.43 3.31
CA ALA A 100 2.09 6.46 2.93
C ALA A 100 1.96 7.78 3.70
N LYS A 101 0.84 7.99 4.41
CA LYS A 101 0.50 9.18 5.22
C LYS A 101 0.83 10.50 4.52
N ARG A 102 0.61 10.57 3.20
CA ARG A 102 0.94 11.76 2.41
C ARG A 102 0.04 12.92 2.83
N GLY A 103 0.54 14.14 2.64
CA GLY A 103 -0.20 15.37 2.88
C GLY A 103 0.55 16.55 2.28
N ASP A 104 -0.10 17.28 1.39
CA ASP A 104 0.41 18.48 0.72
C ASP A 104 -0.80 19.25 0.16
N ILE A 105 -0.61 20.29 -0.65
CA ILE A 105 -1.69 21.05 -1.28
C ILE A 105 -1.50 21.22 -2.80
N GLY A 106 -2.58 21.53 -3.50
CA GLY A 106 -2.56 21.88 -4.93
C GLY A 106 -1.89 20.82 -5.81
N THR A 107 -1.09 21.27 -6.76
CA THR A 107 -0.45 20.41 -7.77
C THR A 107 0.53 19.39 -7.18
N THR A 108 1.11 19.66 -6.01
CA THR A 108 1.96 18.69 -5.31
C THR A 108 1.12 17.52 -4.78
N ALA A 109 -0.03 17.81 -4.17
CA ALA A 109 -0.97 16.78 -3.73
C ALA A 109 -1.52 15.94 -4.90
N GLU A 110 -1.76 16.54 -6.06
CA GLU A 110 -2.10 15.78 -7.28
C GLU A 110 -0.97 14.81 -7.69
N GLY A 111 0.28 15.23 -7.56
CA GLY A 111 1.46 14.37 -7.81
C GLY A 111 1.46 13.15 -6.89
N TYR A 112 1.21 13.35 -5.59
CA TYR A 112 1.09 12.25 -4.64
C TYR A 112 -0.12 11.36 -4.94
N ALA A 113 -1.28 11.92 -5.25
CA ALA A 113 -2.46 11.14 -5.61
C ALA A 113 -2.17 10.24 -6.82
N ARG A 114 -1.57 10.76 -7.89
CA ARG A 114 -1.16 9.97 -9.06
C ARG A 114 -0.11 8.90 -8.71
N ALA A 115 0.85 9.22 -7.85
CA ALA A 115 1.90 8.28 -7.47
C ALA A 115 1.37 7.11 -6.62
N MET A 116 0.44 7.38 -5.68
CA MET A 116 -0.05 6.39 -4.73
C MET A 116 -1.26 5.61 -5.28
N LEU A 117 -2.27 6.33 -5.77
CA LEU A 117 -3.50 5.72 -6.28
C LEU A 117 -3.40 5.40 -7.76
N GLY A 118 -2.78 6.25 -8.58
CA GLY A 118 -2.70 6.03 -10.03
C GLY A 118 -1.99 4.73 -10.40
N GLY A 119 -2.37 4.14 -11.55
CA GLY A 119 -1.70 2.96 -12.12
C GLY A 119 -0.25 3.26 -12.54
N ALA A 120 0.40 2.29 -13.20
CA ALA A 120 1.80 2.41 -13.60
C ALA A 120 2.11 3.75 -14.33
N PRO A 121 3.18 4.47 -13.95
CA PRO A 121 4.28 4.05 -13.06
C PRO A 121 4.01 4.19 -11.55
N GLY A 122 2.82 4.64 -11.13
CA GLY A 122 2.40 4.68 -9.73
C GLY A 122 2.17 3.30 -9.12
N PHE A 123 1.76 3.30 -7.84
CA PHE A 123 1.51 2.08 -7.07
C PHE A 123 0.23 1.35 -7.46
N GLY A 124 -0.77 2.06 -7.98
CA GLY A 124 -2.08 1.48 -8.26
C GLY A 124 -2.82 1.03 -6.99
N ALA A 125 -2.51 1.61 -5.82
CA ALA A 125 -3.10 1.18 -4.56
C ALA A 125 -4.63 1.29 -4.56
N ASP A 126 -5.30 0.40 -3.83
CA ASP A 126 -6.76 0.43 -3.70
C ASP A 126 -7.21 1.50 -2.72
N CYS A 127 -6.35 1.83 -1.76
CA CYS A 127 -6.56 2.90 -0.79
C CYS A 127 -5.21 3.47 -0.36
N VAL A 128 -5.17 4.74 0.02
CA VAL A 128 -3.96 5.40 0.55
C VAL A 128 -4.26 6.10 1.88
N THR A 129 -3.32 6.05 2.83
CA THR A 129 -3.42 6.86 4.05
C THR A 129 -2.98 8.30 3.81
N VAL A 130 -3.77 9.25 4.29
CA VAL A 130 -3.56 10.70 4.06
C VAL A 130 -3.63 11.47 5.39
N ASN A 131 -2.66 12.34 5.61
CA ASN A 131 -2.64 13.26 6.75
C ASN A 131 -3.28 14.60 6.34
N ALA A 132 -4.46 14.90 6.88
CA ALA A 132 -5.24 16.11 6.56
C ALA A 132 -4.82 17.35 7.37
N TYR A 133 -3.60 17.40 7.91
CA TYR A 133 -3.16 18.48 8.80
C TYR A 133 -3.29 19.88 8.19
N MET A 134 -3.06 20.03 6.87
CA MET A 134 -3.15 21.34 6.18
C MET A 134 -4.60 21.69 5.76
N GLY A 135 -5.60 20.89 6.14
CA GLY A 135 -7.01 21.12 5.84
C GLY A 135 -7.56 20.29 4.68
N LEU A 136 -8.78 20.62 4.25
CA LEU A 136 -9.51 19.88 3.22
C LEU A 136 -8.83 19.91 1.84
N ASP A 137 -8.08 20.98 1.55
CA ASP A 137 -7.34 21.12 0.29
C ASP A 137 -6.28 20.04 0.10
N THR A 138 -5.79 19.45 1.20
CA THR A 138 -4.92 18.27 1.13
C THR A 138 -5.64 17.02 0.65
N LEU A 139 -6.92 16.88 0.96
CA LEU A 139 -7.70 15.69 0.63
C LEU A 139 -8.22 15.73 -0.81
N ALA A 140 -8.59 16.90 -1.32
CA ALA A 140 -9.32 17.03 -2.57
C ALA A 140 -8.68 16.24 -3.74
N PRO A 141 -7.36 16.36 -4.03
CA PRO A 141 -6.77 15.61 -5.15
C PRO A 141 -6.80 14.08 -4.98
N PHE A 142 -6.74 13.59 -3.74
CA PHE A 142 -6.85 12.16 -3.45
C PHE A 142 -8.29 11.67 -3.59
N LEU A 143 -9.25 12.45 -3.09
CA LEU A 143 -10.68 12.13 -3.17
C LEU A 143 -11.16 12.12 -4.63
N ASP A 144 -10.79 13.13 -5.43
CA ASP A 144 -11.16 13.23 -6.84
C ASP A 144 -10.66 12.03 -7.65
N LEU A 145 -9.40 11.63 -7.42
CA LEU A 145 -8.82 10.47 -8.08
C LEU A 145 -9.46 9.17 -7.57
N ALA A 146 -9.71 9.06 -6.27
CA ALA A 146 -10.32 7.89 -5.67
C ALA A 146 -11.75 7.66 -6.17
N GLU A 147 -12.56 8.71 -6.28
CA GLU A 147 -13.91 8.65 -6.82
C GLU A 147 -13.90 8.21 -8.29
N ARG A 148 -13.04 8.82 -9.11
CA ARG A 148 -12.90 8.47 -10.53
C ARG A 148 -12.48 7.01 -10.77
N GLU A 149 -11.66 6.44 -9.88
CA GLU A 149 -11.06 5.12 -10.07
C GLU A 149 -11.60 4.04 -9.12
N ALA A 150 -12.69 4.33 -8.39
CA ALA A 150 -13.30 3.41 -7.42
C ALA A 150 -12.32 2.91 -6.33
N LYS A 151 -11.48 3.84 -5.84
CA LYS A 151 -10.45 3.63 -4.80
C LYS A 151 -10.87 4.29 -3.47
N GLY A 152 -10.02 4.16 -2.46
CA GLY A 152 -10.25 4.67 -1.11
C GLY A 152 -9.21 5.70 -0.66
N VAL A 153 -9.59 6.48 0.33
CA VAL A 153 -8.69 7.34 1.10
C VAL A 153 -8.95 7.08 2.59
N ALA A 154 -7.90 6.75 3.33
CA ALA A 154 -7.95 6.57 4.78
C ALA A 154 -7.34 7.80 5.46
N VAL A 155 -8.20 8.66 6.00
CA VAL A 155 -7.76 9.90 6.66
C VAL A 155 -7.33 9.59 8.10
N LEU A 156 -6.18 10.14 8.51
CA LEU A 156 -5.72 10.00 9.89
C LEU A 156 -6.70 10.66 10.87
N VAL A 157 -7.18 9.87 11.83
CA VAL A 157 -8.04 10.25 12.95
C VAL A 157 -7.59 9.48 14.20
N LEU A 158 -8.10 9.84 15.38
CA LEU A 158 -7.80 9.17 16.65
C LEU A 158 -8.71 7.96 16.90
#